data_AF-A0A0Q5ZHH7-F1
#
_entry.id   AF-A0A0Q5ZHH7-F1
#
_cell.length_a   1.000
_cell.length_b   1.000
_cell.length_c   1.000
_cell.angle_alpha   90.00
_cell.angle_beta   90.00
_cell.angle_gamma   90.00
#
_symmetry.space_group_name_H-M   'P 1'
#
loop_
_entity.id
_entity.type
_entity.pdbx_description
1 polymer ?
#
loop_
_entity_poly.entity_id
_entity_poly.type
_entity_poly.pdbx_seq_one_letter_code
_entity_poly.pdbx_strand_id
1 'polypeptide(L)'
;MLDPQTYDTCHTREYWLQCGRAAMAALRSCCLLSPEEISFLHRDRFMPDGQAIVCVRDTFEARNRDIPLIEAARLVVIRYIEATPEKFKSSRYLFVTPKSARLNRSTVKLSLNRAARRKGICDNFMEASAATFVNAVYHDPVDDGAALLLTGRSLADAGFTVPPTTQRLRNCLEQYHPLRDLNSIGFFEAEQRLSNLAADIRACKEPRRLQHSDRQLLRRQHLPEAVKLFDEGVVTQVAIGRYFGLDRHQVYMWFKRYRRKGREGLIDRKRGRLTPEWRRKTMELYEKMSPIKSRHAFFKQLKKRKFPYGYTTLNKFLNEAGERSPKKEVMTEKWRDLVDREFAKFERPPQKRELLSYLQEEFEFPYDRKTLEKYLDRAGLSPIRRGSIRGNRDKATEVRPEC
;
A
#
# COMPACT_ATOMS: atom_id res chain seq x y z
N MET A 1 13.66 10.87 8.77
CA MET A 1 13.25 9.54 9.27
C MET A 1 11.93 9.76 9.98
N LEU A 2 10.88 9.00 9.66
CA LEU A 2 9.63 9.06 10.43
C LEU A 2 9.94 8.52 11.83
N ASP A 3 9.45 9.17 12.88
CA ASP A 3 9.60 8.65 14.24
C ASP A 3 8.91 7.26 14.33
N PRO A 4 9.40 6.34 15.19
CA PRO A 4 8.81 5.02 15.38
C PRO A 4 7.29 5.01 15.61
N GLN A 5 6.75 5.96 16.39
CA GLN A 5 5.30 6.12 16.58
C GLN A 5 4.61 6.53 15.27
N THR A 6 5.18 7.46 14.51
CA THR A 6 4.68 7.83 13.18
C THR A 6 4.75 6.65 12.19
N TYR A 7 5.77 5.80 12.27
CA TYR A 7 5.92 4.62 11.42
C TYR A 7 4.89 3.53 11.76
N ASP A 8 4.69 3.23 13.04
CA ASP A 8 3.70 2.26 13.51
C ASP A 8 2.27 2.76 13.26
N THR A 9 2.00 4.05 13.44
CA THR A 9 0.69 4.66 13.11
C THR A 9 0.44 4.70 11.59
N CYS A 10 1.46 4.90 10.76
CA CYS A 10 1.31 4.83 9.30
C CYS A 10 1.04 3.40 8.81
N HIS A 11 1.76 2.39 9.33
CA HIS A 11 1.55 0.98 8.96
C HIS A 11 0.22 0.43 9.44
N THR A 12 -0.16 0.74 10.68
CA THR A 12 -1.49 0.38 11.21
C THR A 12 -2.60 1.05 10.41
N ARG A 13 -2.40 2.30 9.96
CA ARG A 13 -3.37 3.00 9.11
C ARG A 13 -3.50 2.40 7.72
N GLU A 14 -2.40 2.04 7.06
CA GLU A 14 -2.46 1.37 5.75
C GLU A 14 -3.05 -0.04 5.85
N TYR A 15 -2.66 -0.79 6.88
CA TYR A 15 -3.20 -2.12 7.16
C TYR A 15 -4.70 -2.05 7.43
N TRP A 16 -5.15 -1.14 8.28
CA TRP A 16 -6.56 -0.93 8.55
C TRP A 16 -7.35 -0.52 7.29
N LEU A 17 -6.82 0.41 6.50
CA LEU A 17 -7.45 0.78 5.23
C LEU A 17 -7.57 -0.42 4.27
N GLN A 18 -6.63 -1.36 4.34
CA GLN A 18 -6.71 -2.62 3.59
C GLN A 18 -7.79 -3.55 4.17
N CYS A 19 -7.83 -3.74 5.49
CA CYS A 19 -8.86 -4.55 6.15
C CYS A 19 -10.27 -4.00 5.91
N GLY A 20 -10.47 -2.68 6.04
CA GLY A 20 -11.76 -2.03 5.79
C GLY A 20 -12.19 -2.15 4.33
N ARG A 21 -11.27 -1.98 3.38
CA ARG A 21 -11.56 -2.22 1.96
C ARG A 21 -11.91 -3.68 1.68
N ALA A 22 -11.20 -4.62 2.29
CA ALA A 22 -11.48 -6.05 2.15
C ALA A 22 -12.87 -6.39 2.71
N ALA A 23 -13.21 -5.88 3.90
CA ALA A 23 -14.52 -6.08 4.52
C ALA A 23 -15.65 -5.46 3.69
N MET A 24 -15.49 -4.23 3.20
CA MET A 24 -16.48 -3.61 2.29
C MET A 24 -16.62 -4.39 0.97
N ALA A 25 -15.50 -4.88 0.41
CA ALA A 25 -15.52 -5.66 -0.82
C ALA A 25 -16.19 -7.03 -0.61
N ALA A 26 -15.94 -7.67 0.54
CA ALA A 26 -16.58 -8.93 0.91
C ALA A 26 -18.09 -8.74 1.10
N LEU A 27 -18.52 -7.74 1.87
CA LEU A 27 -19.96 -7.44 2.00
C LEU A 27 -20.62 -7.11 0.65
N ARG A 28 -19.91 -6.41 -0.24
CA ARG A 28 -20.42 -6.15 -1.59
C ARG A 28 -20.53 -7.43 -2.42
N SER A 29 -19.50 -8.25 -2.44
CA SER A 29 -19.43 -9.42 -3.35
C SER A 29 -20.24 -10.60 -2.85
N CYS A 30 -20.25 -10.80 -1.53
CA CYS A 30 -20.88 -11.93 -0.87
C CYS A 30 -22.34 -11.69 -0.48
N CYS A 31 -22.74 -10.42 -0.31
CA CYS A 31 -24.06 -10.07 0.23
C CYS A 31 -24.76 -8.98 -0.58
N LEU A 32 -24.17 -8.59 -1.71
CA LEU A 32 -24.69 -7.56 -2.62
C LEU A 32 -25.02 -6.20 -2.00
N LEU A 33 -24.45 -5.88 -0.83
CA LEU A 33 -24.71 -4.60 -0.20
C LEU A 33 -24.33 -3.45 -1.12
N SER A 34 -25.24 -2.51 -1.31
CA SER A 34 -25.01 -1.28 -2.05
C SER A 34 -24.00 -0.40 -1.28
N PRO A 35 -23.30 0.53 -1.95
CA PRO A 35 -22.38 1.41 -1.24
C PRO A 35 -23.08 2.33 -0.23
N GLU A 36 -24.38 2.54 -0.38
CA GLU A 36 -25.23 3.23 0.59
C GLU A 36 -25.47 2.35 1.82
N GLU A 37 -25.88 1.10 1.61
CA GLU A 37 -26.11 0.13 2.68
C GLU A 37 -24.83 -0.09 3.51
N ILE A 38 -23.67 -0.25 2.84
CA ILE A 38 -22.36 -0.35 3.50
C ILE A 38 -22.04 0.92 4.31
N SER A 39 -22.35 2.10 3.77
CA SER A 39 -22.13 3.40 4.44
C SER A 39 -22.98 3.53 5.72
N PHE A 40 -24.22 3.04 5.69
CA PHE A 40 -25.17 3.12 6.81
C PHE A 40 -25.15 1.91 7.73
N LEU A 41 -24.38 0.86 7.43
CA LEU A 41 -24.32 -0.35 8.24
C LEU A 41 -23.81 -0.03 9.65
N HIS A 42 -24.63 -0.28 10.66
CA HIS A 42 -24.23 -0.12 12.05
C HIS A 42 -23.57 -1.39 12.61
N ARG A 43 -22.73 -1.22 13.64
CA ARG A 43 -22.05 -2.31 14.34
C ARG A 43 -23.00 -3.22 15.11
N ASP A 44 -24.02 -2.65 15.76
CA ASP A 44 -25.06 -3.40 16.50
C ASP A 44 -25.95 -4.25 15.59
N ARG A 45 -25.93 -3.98 14.28
CA ARG A 45 -26.64 -4.76 13.25
C ARG A 45 -25.78 -5.83 12.62
N PHE A 46 -24.51 -5.96 13.02
CA PHE A 46 -23.67 -7.06 12.61
C PHE A 46 -23.62 -8.09 13.74
N MET A 47 -24.23 -9.26 13.53
CA MET A 47 -24.18 -10.36 14.50
C MET A 47 -23.05 -11.33 14.15
N PRO A 48 -21.98 -11.41 14.97
CA PRO A 48 -20.82 -12.25 14.67
C PRO A 48 -21.03 -13.74 14.92
N ASP A 49 -22.11 -14.15 15.59
CA ASP A 49 -22.40 -15.52 16.05
C ASP A 49 -22.83 -16.49 14.92
N GLY A 50 -22.85 -16.05 13.68
CA GLY A 50 -23.16 -16.91 12.52
C GLY A 50 -24.60 -16.84 12.05
N GLN A 51 -25.48 -16.09 12.73
CA GLN A 51 -26.73 -15.58 12.16
C GLN A 51 -26.56 -14.12 11.79
N ALA A 52 -25.55 -13.83 10.97
CA ALA A 52 -25.25 -12.46 10.62
C ALA A 52 -26.33 -11.95 9.65
N ILE A 53 -27.35 -11.33 10.21
CA ILE A 53 -28.40 -10.62 9.51
C ILE A 53 -27.95 -9.17 9.37
N VAL A 54 -27.62 -8.75 8.16
CA VAL A 54 -27.43 -7.33 7.90
C VAL A 54 -28.80 -6.70 7.68
N CYS A 55 -29.28 -5.94 8.67
CA CYS A 55 -30.50 -5.15 8.54
C CYS A 55 -30.17 -3.79 7.92
N VAL A 56 -30.66 -3.55 6.70
CA VAL A 56 -30.44 -2.29 5.98
C VAL A 56 -31.67 -1.39 6.12
N ARG A 57 -31.50 -0.20 6.70
CA ARG A 57 -32.50 0.87 6.62
C ARG A 57 -32.07 1.88 5.56
N ASP A 58 -32.82 1.98 4.47
CA ASP A 58 -32.77 3.16 3.60
C ASP A 58 -33.63 4.27 4.22
N THR A 59 -33.18 5.51 4.11
CA THR A 59 -33.85 6.69 4.66
C THR A 59 -35.08 7.12 3.88
N PHE A 60 -35.25 6.66 2.63
CA PHE A 60 -36.32 7.14 1.75
C PHE A 60 -37.43 6.12 1.47
N GLU A 61 -37.15 4.82 1.49
CA GLU A 61 -38.16 3.76 1.42
C GLU A 61 -37.68 2.57 2.24
N ALA A 62 -38.47 2.12 3.22
CA ALA A 62 -38.07 1.12 4.20
C ALA A 62 -37.86 -0.28 3.59
N ARG A 63 -36.77 -0.50 2.85
CA ARG A 63 -36.32 -1.82 2.41
C ARG A 63 -35.49 -2.46 3.51
N ASN A 64 -36.11 -2.66 4.67
CA ASN A 64 -35.55 -3.52 5.70
C ASN A 64 -35.50 -4.93 5.12
N ARG A 65 -34.28 -5.41 4.90
CA ARG A 65 -34.03 -6.79 4.52
C ARG A 65 -32.95 -7.34 5.40
N ASP A 66 -33.12 -8.61 5.74
CA ASP A 66 -32.23 -9.36 6.57
C ASP A 66 -31.40 -10.28 5.67
N ILE A 67 -30.14 -9.90 5.44
CA ILE A 67 -29.27 -10.64 4.52
C ILE A 67 -28.34 -11.52 5.34
N PRO A 68 -28.38 -12.86 5.17
CA PRO A 68 -27.42 -13.74 5.82
C PRO A 68 -26.02 -13.48 5.27
N LEU A 69 -25.01 -13.36 6.14
CA LEU A 69 -23.62 -13.33 5.68
C LEU A 69 -23.12 -14.73 5.37
N ILE A 70 -22.40 -14.83 4.26
CA ILE A 70 -21.51 -15.96 3.99
C ILE A 70 -20.33 -15.90 4.96
N GLU A 71 -19.89 -17.06 5.42
CA GLU A 71 -18.81 -17.22 6.42
C GLU A 71 -17.54 -16.42 6.08
N ALA A 72 -17.11 -16.46 4.82
CA ALA A 72 -15.96 -15.68 4.35
C ALA A 72 -16.14 -14.17 4.57
N ALA A 73 -17.32 -13.62 4.32
CA ALA A 73 -17.59 -12.19 4.57
C ALA A 73 -17.60 -11.88 6.06
N ARG A 74 -18.22 -12.76 6.87
CA ARG A 74 -18.27 -12.65 8.32
C ARG A 74 -16.87 -12.52 8.92
N LEU A 75 -15.96 -13.43 8.57
CA LEU A 75 -14.59 -13.44 9.09
C LEU A 75 -13.79 -12.19 8.72
N VAL A 76 -13.92 -11.73 7.46
CA VAL A 76 -13.22 -10.52 7.01
C VAL A 76 -13.74 -9.28 7.75
N VAL A 77 -15.04 -9.20 8.02
CA VAL A 77 -15.63 -8.11 8.81
C VAL A 77 -15.17 -8.18 10.27
N ILE A 78 -15.17 -9.36 10.90
CA ILE A 78 -14.67 -9.55 12.27
C ILE A 78 -13.22 -9.07 12.38
N ARG A 79 -12.35 -9.48 11.46
CA ARG A 79 -10.94 -9.04 11.43
C ARG A 79 -10.79 -7.53 11.31
N TYR A 80 -11.66 -6.89 10.54
CA TYR A 80 -11.67 -5.44 10.44
C TYR A 80 -12.10 -4.79 11.77
N ILE A 81 -13.11 -5.34 12.44
CA ILE A 81 -13.55 -4.87 13.77
C ILE A 81 -12.40 -5.02 14.79
N GLU A 82 -11.77 -6.19 14.85
CA GLU A 82 -10.64 -6.49 15.74
C GLU A 82 -9.41 -5.64 15.44
N ALA A 83 -9.18 -5.27 14.17
CA ALA A 83 -8.08 -4.40 13.80
C ALA A 83 -8.30 -2.92 14.20
N THR A 84 -9.53 -2.52 14.60
CA THR A 84 -9.84 -1.12 14.95
C THR A 84 -10.71 -0.87 16.18
N PRO A 85 -10.41 -1.46 17.34
CA PRO A 85 -11.23 -1.32 18.55
C PRO A 85 -11.45 0.15 18.95
N GLU A 86 -10.39 0.97 18.87
CA GLU A 86 -10.42 2.39 19.27
C GLU A 86 -11.36 3.26 18.44
N LYS A 87 -11.55 2.94 17.15
CA LYS A 87 -12.39 3.75 16.26
C LYS A 87 -13.88 3.55 16.52
N PHE A 88 -14.24 2.41 17.11
CA PHE A 88 -15.62 2.08 17.44
C PHE A 88 -16.08 2.60 18.80
N LYS A 89 -15.20 3.24 19.58
CA LYS A 89 -15.61 3.88 20.84
C LYS A 89 -16.54 5.07 20.61
N SER A 90 -16.36 5.79 19.51
CA SER A 90 -17.08 7.05 19.22
C SER A 90 -18.06 6.97 18.06
N SER A 91 -18.25 5.80 17.43
CA SER A 91 -19.12 5.67 16.26
C SER A 91 -19.93 4.38 16.30
N ARG A 92 -21.22 4.50 15.99
CA ARG A 92 -22.14 3.36 15.82
C ARG A 92 -21.99 2.68 14.45
N TYR A 93 -21.37 3.34 13.48
CA TYR A 93 -21.23 2.83 12.12
C TYR A 93 -20.10 1.81 12.05
N LEU A 94 -20.30 0.75 11.27
CA LEU A 94 -19.31 -0.28 11.04
C LEU A 94 -18.12 0.27 10.22
N PHE A 95 -18.39 1.05 9.16
CA PHE A 95 -17.32 1.63 8.35
C PHE A 95 -17.15 3.13 8.60
N VAL A 96 -16.00 3.49 9.13
CA VAL A 96 -15.68 4.87 9.52
C VAL A 96 -14.41 5.37 8.84
N THR A 97 -14.29 6.68 8.73
CA THR A 97 -13.07 7.40 8.34
C THR A 97 -12.02 7.32 9.46
N PRO A 98 -10.76 7.70 9.19
CA PRO A 98 -9.76 7.86 10.24
C PRO A 98 -10.17 8.80 11.38
N LYS A 99 -11.14 9.69 11.17
CA LYS A 99 -11.69 10.61 12.17
C LYS A 99 -12.95 10.05 12.86
N SER A 100 -13.20 8.74 12.75
CA SER A 100 -14.40 8.06 13.28
C SER A 100 -15.74 8.53 12.71
N ALA A 101 -15.76 9.44 11.74
CA ALA A 101 -16.98 9.81 11.01
C ALA A 101 -17.40 8.71 10.04
N ARG A 102 -18.71 8.54 9.81
CA ARG A 102 -19.27 7.60 8.82
C ARG A 102 -18.65 7.81 7.44
N LEU A 103 -18.32 6.72 6.72
CA LEU A 103 -17.99 6.82 5.30
C LEU A 103 -19.23 7.21 4.50
N ASN A 104 -19.13 8.13 3.54
CA ASN A 104 -20.25 8.40 2.63
C ASN A 104 -20.28 7.39 1.46
N ARG A 105 -21.45 7.25 0.82
CA ARG A 105 -21.67 6.38 -0.35
C ARG A 105 -20.60 6.56 -1.44
N SER A 106 -20.27 7.81 -1.79
CA SER A 106 -19.28 8.12 -2.83
C SER A 106 -17.87 7.65 -2.45
N THR A 107 -17.49 7.75 -1.17
CA THR A 107 -16.19 7.29 -0.66
C THR A 107 -16.12 5.77 -0.67
N VAL A 108 -17.19 5.07 -0.29
CA VAL A 108 -17.26 3.60 -0.38
C VAL A 108 -17.06 3.17 -1.84
N LYS A 109 -17.86 3.71 -2.78
CA LYS A 109 -17.75 3.41 -4.22
C LYS A 109 -16.34 3.69 -4.76
N LEU A 110 -15.79 4.86 -4.48
CA LEU A 110 -14.45 5.25 -4.94
C LEU A 110 -13.35 4.37 -4.36
N SER A 111 -13.45 4.00 -3.08
CA SER A 111 -12.48 3.16 -2.39
C SER A 111 -12.43 1.75 -2.99
N LEU A 112 -13.61 1.16 -3.25
CA LEU A 112 -13.74 -0.17 -3.85
C LEU A 112 -13.26 -0.19 -5.31
N ASN A 113 -13.70 0.75 -6.15
CA ASN A 113 -13.27 0.81 -7.55
C ASN A 113 -11.75 1.05 -7.67
N ARG A 114 -11.15 1.91 -6.82
CA ARG A 114 -9.69 2.10 -6.78
C ARG A 114 -8.95 0.83 -6.32
N ALA A 115 -9.51 0.08 -5.38
CA ALA A 115 -8.92 -1.17 -4.94
C ALA A 115 -8.91 -2.22 -6.06
N ALA A 116 -10.04 -2.38 -6.77
CA ALA A 116 -10.15 -3.29 -7.91
C ALA A 116 -9.21 -2.91 -9.05
N ARG A 117 -9.15 -1.62 -9.44
CA ARG A 117 -8.23 -1.13 -10.48
C ARG A 117 -6.77 -1.39 -10.14
N ARG A 118 -6.35 -1.14 -8.89
CA ARG A 118 -4.96 -1.43 -8.44
C ARG A 118 -4.60 -2.91 -8.48
N LYS A 119 -5.61 -3.78 -8.41
CA LYS A 119 -5.45 -5.23 -8.51
C LYS A 119 -5.60 -5.74 -9.95
N GLY A 120 -5.89 -4.86 -10.91
CA GLY A 120 -6.12 -5.24 -12.31
C GLY A 120 -7.38 -6.07 -12.52
N ILE A 121 -8.39 -5.93 -11.65
CA ILE A 121 -9.62 -6.72 -11.73
C ILE A 121 -10.60 -6.07 -12.72
N CYS A 122 -11.03 -4.84 -12.44
CA CYS A 122 -11.94 -4.08 -13.30
C CYS A 122 -11.92 -2.59 -12.93
N ASP A 123 -12.47 -1.74 -13.79
CA ASP A 123 -12.61 -0.30 -13.56
C ASP A 123 -13.82 0.07 -12.68
N ASN A 124 -14.90 -0.70 -12.79
CA ASN A 124 -16.14 -0.45 -12.05
C ASN A 124 -16.58 -1.69 -11.27
N PHE A 125 -15.91 -1.92 -10.15
CA PHE A 125 -16.15 -3.06 -9.27
C PHE A 125 -17.61 -3.16 -8.80
N MET A 126 -18.26 -2.02 -8.54
CA MET A 126 -19.64 -2.04 -8.04
C MET A 126 -20.62 -2.60 -9.06
N GLU A 127 -20.52 -2.20 -10.32
CA GLU A 127 -21.37 -2.70 -11.40
C GLU A 127 -20.97 -4.13 -11.78
N ALA A 128 -19.68 -4.42 -11.90
CA ALA A 128 -19.20 -5.76 -12.22
C ALA A 128 -19.64 -6.79 -11.18
N SER A 129 -19.46 -6.51 -9.87
CA SER A 129 -19.88 -7.43 -8.80
C SER A 129 -21.39 -7.68 -8.77
N ALA A 130 -22.21 -6.64 -8.99
CA ALA A 130 -23.66 -6.84 -9.09
C ALA A 130 -24.03 -7.64 -10.35
N ALA A 131 -23.48 -7.30 -11.50
CA ALA A 131 -23.78 -7.99 -12.75
C ALA A 131 -23.38 -9.47 -12.69
N THR A 132 -22.21 -9.79 -12.13
CA THR A 132 -21.79 -11.18 -11.94
C THR A 132 -22.77 -11.96 -11.08
N PHE A 133 -23.20 -11.40 -9.95
CA PHE A 133 -24.17 -12.07 -9.09
C PHE A 133 -25.54 -12.19 -9.74
N VAL A 134 -26.05 -11.11 -10.32
CA VAL A 134 -27.33 -11.09 -11.04
C VAL A 134 -27.31 -12.17 -12.13
N ASN A 135 -26.29 -12.19 -12.99
CA ASN A 135 -26.18 -13.21 -14.03
C ASN A 135 -26.12 -14.63 -13.44
N ALA A 136 -25.35 -14.84 -12.37
CA ALA A 136 -25.26 -16.14 -11.71
C ALA A 136 -26.63 -16.62 -11.20
N VAL A 137 -27.44 -15.72 -10.65
CA VAL A 137 -28.76 -16.05 -10.11
C VAL A 137 -29.83 -16.19 -11.20
N TYR A 138 -29.87 -15.32 -12.21
CA TYR A 138 -30.89 -15.36 -13.27
C TYR A 138 -30.72 -16.53 -14.26
N HIS A 139 -29.55 -17.18 -14.30
CA HIS A 139 -29.33 -18.35 -15.16
C HIS A 139 -29.83 -19.67 -14.56
N ASP A 140 -30.30 -19.67 -13.32
CA ASP A 140 -30.87 -20.84 -12.66
C ASP A 140 -32.36 -20.58 -12.41
N PRO A 141 -33.29 -21.38 -12.97
CA PRO A 141 -34.74 -21.15 -12.89
C PRO A 141 -35.32 -21.34 -11.48
N VAL A 142 -34.48 -21.56 -10.47
CA VAL A 142 -34.89 -21.78 -9.09
C VAL A 142 -34.67 -20.49 -8.28
N ASP A 143 -35.77 -19.75 -8.08
CA ASP A 143 -36.00 -18.66 -7.10
C ASP A 143 -35.84 -17.19 -7.48
N ASP A 144 -36.83 -16.67 -8.20
CA ASP A 144 -37.00 -15.23 -8.43
C ASP A 144 -37.14 -14.43 -7.10
N GLY A 145 -37.84 -14.94 -6.10
CA GLY A 145 -38.06 -14.21 -4.84
C GLY A 145 -36.78 -13.95 -4.03
N ALA A 146 -35.91 -14.95 -3.88
CA ALA A 146 -34.64 -14.81 -3.17
C ALA A 146 -33.68 -13.87 -3.91
N ALA A 147 -33.59 -14.01 -5.23
CA ALA A 147 -32.79 -13.16 -6.11
C ALA A 147 -33.18 -11.68 -6.00
N LEU A 148 -34.49 -11.40 -6.07
CA LEU A 148 -35.04 -10.07 -5.98
C LEU A 148 -34.74 -9.45 -4.61
N LEU A 149 -34.95 -10.20 -3.52
CA LEU A 149 -34.66 -9.71 -2.18
C LEU A 149 -33.16 -9.44 -1.98
N LEU A 150 -32.26 -10.30 -2.48
CA LEU A 150 -30.80 -10.13 -2.38
C LEU A 150 -30.26 -8.99 -3.26
N THR A 151 -30.94 -8.67 -4.36
CA THR A 151 -30.59 -7.53 -5.21
C THR A 151 -31.23 -6.21 -4.76
N GLY A 152 -32.07 -6.24 -3.73
CA GLY A 152 -32.71 -5.07 -3.13
C GLY A 152 -33.92 -4.60 -3.93
N ARG A 153 -34.45 -5.45 -4.81
CA ARG A 153 -35.70 -5.21 -5.53
C ARG A 153 -36.88 -5.49 -4.62
N SER A 154 -37.96 -4.74 -4.83
CA SER A 154 -39.21 -4.93 -4.09
C SER A 154 -39.80 -6.30 -4.42
N LEU A 155 -40.09 -7.09 -3.38
CA LEU A 155 -40.80 -8.35 -3.52
C LEU A 155 -42.25 -8.13 -3.98
N ALA A 156 -42.88 -7.05 -3.48
CA ALA A 156 -44.25 -6.70 -3.81
C ALA A 156 -44.40 -6.38 -5.31
N ASP A 157 -43.43 -5.67 -5.90
CA ASP A 157 -43.45 -5.31 -7.33
C ASP A 157 -43.38 -6.53 -8.24
N ALA A 158 -42.84 -7.65 -7.72
CA ALA A 158 -42.74 -8.92 -8.41
C ALA A 158 -43.84 -9.91 -8.00
N GLY A 159 -44.86 -9.48 -7.25
CA GLY A 159 -45.99 -10.31 -6.85
C GLY A 159 -45.71 -11.30 -5.71
N PHE A 160 -44.57 -11.20 -5.03
CA PHE A 160 -44.26 -12.04 -3.87
C PHE A 160 -44.89 -11.46 -2.61
N THR A 161 -45.76 -12.24 -1.96
CA THR A 161 -46.45 -11.86 -0.71
C THR A 161 -45.71 -12.30 0.55
N VAL A 162 -44.88 -13.35 0.45
CA VAL A 162 -44.13 -13.91 1.58
C VAL A 162 -42.63 -13.78 1.30
N PRO A 163 -41.84 -13.15 2.19
CA PRO A 163 -40.41 -13.08 2.00
C PRO A 163 -39.76 -14.47 2.11
N PRO A 164 -38.72 -14.76 1.32
CA PRO A 164 -37.96 -16.00 1.43
C PRO A 164 -37.33 -16.13 2.81
N THR A 165 -37.26 -17.36 3.34
CA THR A 165 -36.66 -17.63 4.65
C THR A 165 -35.16 -17.33 4.66
N THR A 166 -34.59 -17.02 5.83
CA THR A 166 -33.15 -16.76 5.99
C THR A 166 -32.29 -17.92 5.49
N GLN A 167 -32.71 -19.17 5.73
CA GLN A 167 -32.01 -20.36 5.24
C GLN A 167 -32.04 -20.41 3.71
N ARG A 168 -33.16 -20.05 3.07
CA ARG A 168 -33.28 -20.02 1.61
C ARG A 168 -32.38 -18.95 0.99
N LEU A 169 -32.34 -17.76 1.59
CA LEU A 169 -31.42 -16.69 1.20
C LEU A 169 -29.95 -17.13 1.32
N ARG A 170 -29.61 -17.83 2.41
CA ARG A 170 -28.27 -18.38 2.61
C ARG A 170 -27.92 -19.42 1.55
N ASN A 171 -28.79 -20.38 1.28
CA ASN A 171 -28.56 -21.40 0.27
C ASN A 171 -28.35 -20.77 -1.11
N CYS A 172 -29.15 -19.77 -1.48
CA CYS A 172 -28.99 -19.00 -2.71
C CYS A 172 -27.61 -18.32 -2.75
N LEU A 173 -27.25 -17.59 -1.70
CA LEU A 173 -25.94 -16.96 -1.60
C LEU A 173 -24.80 -17.96 -1.74
N GLU A 174 -24.84 -19.08 -1.02
CA GLU A 174 -23.80 -20.11 -1.04
C GLU A 174 -23.71 -20.83 -2.40
N GLN A 175 -24.84 -21.06 -3.07
CA GLN A 175 -24.90 -21.72 -4.38
C GLN A 175 -24.21 -20.91 -5.47
N TYR A 176 -24.45 -19.59 -5.51
CA TYR A 176 -23.96 -18.70 -6.56
C TYR A 176 -22.69 -17.93 -6.18
N HIS A 177 -22.15 -18.15 -4.98
CA HIS A 177 -20.98 -17.42 -4.54
C HIS A 177 -19.73 -17.83 -5.32
N PRO A 178 -18.94 -16.88 -5.84
CA PRO A 178 -17.67 -17.20 -6.51
C PRO A 178 -16.65 -17.90 -5.60
N LEU A 179 -16.81 -17.80 -4.28
CA LEU A 179 -15.95 -18.48 -3.30
C LEU A 179 -16.59 -19.77 -2.73
N ARG A 180 -17.67 -20.29 -3.34
CA ARG A 180 -18.29 -21.56 -2.93
C ARG A 180 -17.25 -22.68 -2.88
N ASP A 181 -16.38 -22.75 -3.88
CA ASP A 181 -15.34 -23.78 -3.96
C ASP A 181 -14.21 -23.58 -2.94
N LEU A 182 -14.03 -22.36 -2.42
CA LEU A 182 -13.03 -22.08 -1.37
C LEU A 182 -13.45 -22.59 0.01
N ASN A 183 -14.74 -22.86 0.23
CA ASN A 183 -15.18 -23.57 1.43
C ASN A 183 -14.77 -25.05 1.40
N SER A 184 -14.45 -25.62 0.23
CA SER A 184 -13.99 -27.00 0.09
C SER A 184 -12.47 -27.17 0.21
N ILE A 185 -11.70 -26.09 -0.01
CA ILE A 185 -10.24 -26.14 0.02
C ILE A 185 -9.74 -25.32 1.21
N GLY A 186 -9.45 -26.00 2.31
CA GLY A 186 -8.28 -25.77 3.19
C GLY A 186 -7.91 -24.34 3.61
N PHE A 187 -8.70 -23.30 3.36
CA PHE A 187 -8.34 -21.91 3.64
C PHE A 187 -8.31 -21.71 5.16
N PHE A 188 -9.32 -22.25 5.85
CA PHE A 188 -9.35 -22.29 7.31
C PHE A 188 -8.19 -23.11 7.87
N GLU A 189 -7.87 -24.26 7.27
CA GLU A 189 -6.78 -25.12 7.76
C GLU A 189 -5.40 -24.49 7.51
N ALA A 190 -5.20 -23.86 6.35
CA ALA A 190 -3.97 -23.14 6.00
C ALA A 190 -3.82 -21.88 6.87
N GLU A 191 -4.91 -21.17 7.14
CA GLU A 191 -4.94 -20.01 8.00
C GLU A 191 -4.72 -20.38 9.47
N GLN A 192 -5.31 -21.48 9.94
CA GLN A 192 -5.06 -22.07 11.25
C GLN A 192 -3.59 -22.49 11.37
N ARG A 193 -3.03 -23.16 10.35
CA ARG A 193 -1.62 -23.57 10.31
C ARG A 193 -0.68 -22.36 10.32
N LEU A 194 -0.97 -21.30 9.56
CA LEU A 194 -0.20 -20.06 9.57
C LEU A 194 -0.34 -19.29 10.90
N SER A 195 -1.53 -19.33 11.51
CA SER A 195 -1.80 -18.74 12.82
C SER A 195 -1.05 -19.48 13.93
N ASN A 196 -1.04 -20.81 13.90
CA ASN A 196 -0.28 -21.67 14.83
C ASN A 196 1.23 -21.44 14.66
N LEU A 197 1.72 -21.45 13.42
CA LEU A 197 3.12 -21.11 13.13
C LEU A 197 3.44 -19.68 13.62
N ALA A 198 2.51 -18.72 13.49
CA ALA A 198 2.69 -17.36 13.97
C ALA A 198 2.66 -17.27 15.50
N ALA A 199 1.92 -18.17 16.17
CA ALA A 199 1.90 -18.30 17.62
C ALA A 199 3.23 -18.89 18.12
N ASP A 200 3.78 -19.91 17.46
CA ASP A 200 5.09 -20.50 17.79
C ASP A 200 6.23 -19.48 17.65
N ILE A 201 6.20 -18.65 16.59
CA ILE A 201 7.17 -17.55 16.43
C ILE A 201 6.94 -16.44 17.46
N ARG A 202 5.70 -16.13 17.85
CA ARG A 202 5.42 -15.14 18.91
C ARG A 202 5.80 -15.65 20.31
N ALA A 203 5.70 -16.96 20.53
CA ALA A 203 6.15 -17.64 21.75
C ALA A 203 7.68 -17.61 21.89
N CYS A 204 8.41 -17.44 20.77
CA CYS A 204 9.80 -16.97 20.78
C CYS A 204 9.84 -15.48 21.17
N LYS A 205 9.61 -15.21 22.46
CA LYS A 205 9.32 -13.89 23.03
C LYS A 205 10.36 -12.79 22.68
N GLU A 206 9.77 -11.62 22.37
CA GLU A 206 10.31 -10.25 22.26
C GLU A 206 11.07 -9.81 20.99
N PRO A 207 10.85 -8.56 20.53
CA PRO A 207 11.60 -7.92 19.45
C PRO A 207 13.01 -7.52 19.92
N ARG A 208 13.75 -8.44 20.53
CA ARG A 208 15.20 -8.39 20.39
C ARG A 208 15.47 -8.59 18.91
N ARG A 209 16.33 -7.76 18.31
CA ARG A 209 16.82 -8.01 16.95
C ARG A 209 17.31 -9.47 16.93
N LEU A 210 16.49 -10.38 16.41
CA LEU A 210 16.86 -11.80 16.25
C LEU A 210 18.27 -11.82 15.72
N GLN A 211 19.17 -12.51 16.43
CA GLN A 211 20.55 -12.56 15.98
C GLN A 211 20.55 -13.11 14.55
N HIS A 212 21.57 -12.73 13.79
CA HIS A 212 21.67 -13.17 12.40
C HIS A 212 21.60 -14.71 12.28
N SER A 213 22.07 -15.44 13.30
CA SER A 213 21.94 -16.90 13.47
C SER A 213 20.49 -17.36 13.51
N ASP A 214 19.65 -16.74 14.33
CA ASP A 214 18.27 -17.17 14.59
C ASP A 214 17.38 -16.90 13.37
N ARG A 215 17.64 -15.77 12.68
CA ARG A 215 17.03 -15.49 11.38
C ARG A 215 17.41 -16.54 10.33
N GLN A 216 18.62 -17.08 10.37
CA GLN A 216 19.01 -18.15 9.45
C GLN A 216 18.37 -19.50 9.82
N LEU A 217 18.20 -19.78 11.10
CA LEU A 217 17.54 -20.99 11.58
C LEU A 217 16.06 -21.01 11.16
N LEU A 218 15.32 -19.93 11.46
CA LEU A 218 13.92 -19.75 11.06
C LEU A 218 13.74 -19.88 9.54
N ARG A 219 14.66 -19.32 8.76
CA ARG A 219 14.68 -19.47 7.29
C ARG A 219 14.85 -20.92 6.84
N ARG A 220 15.69 -21.70 7.51
CA ARG A 220 15.97 -23.09 7.10
C ARG A 220 14.81 -24.02 7.45
N GLN A 221 14.15 -23.76 8.58
CA GLN A 221 13.07 -24.59 9.10
C GLN A 221 11.75 -24.31 8.38
N HIS A 222 11.26 -23.07 8.37
CA HIS A 222 9.88 -22.75 7.96
C HIS A 222 9.73 -22.33 6.49
N LEU A 223 10.82 -21.89 5.86
CA LEU A 223 10.71 -21.38 4.49
C LEU A 223 10.38 -22.45 3.43
N PRO A 224 10.86 -23.71 3.51
CA PRO A 224 10.43 -24.75 2.59
C PRO A 224 8.90 -24.92 2.57
N GLU A 225 8.28 -24.88 3.73
CA GLU A 225 6.82 -24.99 3.88
C GLU A 225 6.11 -23.74 3.33
N ALA A 226 6.62 -22.54 3.65
CA ALA A 226 6.09 -21.30 3.08
C ALA A 226 6.21 -21.25 1.55
N VAL A 227 7.26 -21.84 0.97
CA VAL A 227 7.41 -21.94 -0.48
C VAL A 227 6.38 -22.91 -1.06
N LYS A 228 6.21 -24.08 -0.44
CA LYS A 228 5.21 -25.07 -0.85
C LYS A 228 3.81 -24.45 -0.87
N LEU A 229 3.40 -23.79 0.21
CA LEU A 229 2.09 -23.11 0.29
C LEU A 229 1.92 -22.00 -0.76
N PHE A 230 3.01 -21.30 -1.12
CA PHE A 230 2.96 -20.27 -2.16
C PHE A 230 2.85 -20.87 -3.56
N ASP A 231 3.58 -21.96 -3.82
CA ASP A 231 3.53 -22.68 -5.09
C ASP A 231 2.15 -23.35 -5.29
N GLU A 232 1.51 -23.80 -4.22
CA GLU A 232 0.13 -24.28 -4.19
C GLU A 232 -0.92 -23.15 -4.29
N GLY A 233 -0.51 -21.88 -4.32
CA GLY A 233 -1.41 -20.73 -4.43
C GLY A 233 -2.18 -20.39 -3.15
N VAL A 234 -1.88 -21.07 -2.04
CA VAL A 234 -2.56 -20.92 -0.74
C VAL A 234 -2.18 -19.60 -0.06
N VAL A 235 -0.92 -19.16 -0.20
CA VAL A 235 -0.42 -17.93 0.42
C VAL A 235 0.20 -16.98 -0.59
N THR A 236 0.22 -15.68 -0.27
CA THR A 236 0.86 -14.65 -1.09
C THR A 236 2.24 -14.26 -0.55
N GLN A 237 3.12 -13.71 -1.41
CA GLN A 237 4.42 -13.17 -0.99
C GLN A 237 4.32 -12.10 0.09
N VAL A 238 3.20 -11.35 0.12
CA VAL A 238 2.95 -10.31 1.13
C VAL A 238 2.66 -10.93 2.49
N ALA A 239 1.87 -12.00 2.53
CA ALA A 239 1.59 -12.74 3.76
C ALA A 239 2.88 -13.33 4.34
N ILE A 240 3.70 -13.96 3.49
CA ILE A 240 5.02 -14.50 3.87
C ILE A 240 5.96 -13.38 4.37
N GLY A 241 5.98 -12.24 3.68
CA GLY A 241 6.79 -11.09 4.09
C GLY A 241 6.42 -10.56 5.46
N ARG A 242 5.12 -10.42 5.74
CA ARG A 242 4.63 -10.03 7.08
C ARG A 242 5.00 -11.07 8.12
N TYR A 243 4.80 -12.34 7.80
CA TYR A 243 5.05 -13.47 8.68
C TYR A 243 6.52 -13.56 9.13
N PHE A 244 7.47 -13.38 8.21
CA PHE A 244 8.91 -13.43 8.51
C PHE A 244 9.54 -12.06 8.81
N GLY A 245 8.77 -10.97 8.79
CA GLY A 245 9.30 -9.60 8.94
C GLY A 245 10.27 -9.19 7.83
N LEU A 246 9.94 -9.50 6.58
CA LEU A 246 10.78 -9.29 5.40
C LEU A 246 10.12 -8.34 4.41
N ASP A 247 10.97 -7.61 3.69
CA ASP A 247 10.54 -6.85 2.53
C ASP A 247 10.12 -7.79 1.38
N ARG A 248 9.14 -7.37 0.58
CA ARG A 248 8.62 -8.14 -0.56
C ARG A 248 9.72 -8.57 -1.52
N HIS A 249 10.72 -7.72 -1.76
CA HIS A 249 11.85 -8.07 -2.62
C HIS A 249 12.72 -9.17 -2.01
N GLN A 250 12.89 -9.22 -0.69
CA GLN A 250 13.63 -10.28 -0.01
C GLN A 250 12.92 -11.62 -0.17
N VAL A 251 11.59 -11.63 0.04
CA VAL A 251 10.74 -12.81 -0.18
C VAL A 251 10.93 -13.30 -1.61
N TYR A 252 10.72 -12.44 -2.61
CA TYR A 252 10.93 -12.78 -4.02
C TYR A 252 12.32 -13.38 -4.30
N MET A 253 13.38 -12.76 -3.76
CA MET A 253 14.74 -13.25 -3.94
C MET A 253 14.99 -14.61 -3.28
N TRP A 254 14.32 -14.91 -2.16
CA TRP A 254 14.39 -16.22 -1.54
C TRP A 254 13.69 -17.28 -2.36
N PHE A 255 12.46 -17.03 -2.80
CA PHE A 255 11.73 -17.90 -3.71
C PHE A 255 12.55 -18.26 -4.94
N LYS A 256 13.12 -17.23 -5.60
CA LYS A 256 13.97 -17.41 -6.76
C LYS A 256 15.21 -18.27 -6.47
N ARG A 257 15.81 -18.14 -5.29
CA ARG A 257 16.98 -18.94 -4.91
C ARG A 257 16.61 -20.38 -4.55
N TYR A 258 15.51 -20.57 -3.83
CA TYR A 258 15.01 -21.88 -3.44
C TYR A 258 14.62 -22.70 -4.66
N ARG A 259 13.82 -22.14 -5.58
CA ARG A 259 13.45 -22.83 -6.83
C ARG A 259 14.66 -23.24 -7.67
N ARG A 260 15.77 -22.52 -7.58
CA ARG A 260 17.00 -22.83 -8.33
C ARG A 260 17.90 -23.87 -7.67
N LYS A 261 17.96 -23.92 -6.34
CA LYS A 261 18.98 -24.68 -5.58
C LYS A 261 18.42 -25.44 -4.37
N GLY A 262 17.10 -25.58 -4.27
CA GLY A 262 16.43 -26.11 -3.09
C GLY A 262 16.82 -25.37 -1.80
N ARG A 263 16.90 -26.14 -0.70
CA ARG A 263 17.27 -25.63 0.63
C ARG A 263 18.64 -24.94 0.66
N GLU A 264 19.60 -25.38 -0.16
CA GLU A 264 20.94 -24.80 -0.21
C GLU A 264 20.95 -23.37 -0.76
N GLY A 265 19.99 -23.03 -1.63
CA GLY A 265 19.82 -21.69 -2.18
C GLY A 265 19.51 -20.62 -1.12
N LEU A 266 19.02 -21.04 0.04
CA LEU A 266 18.61 -20.17 1.14
C LEU A 266 19.76 -19.76 2.06
N ILE A 267 20.93 -20.40 1.91
CA ILE A 267 22.13 -20.00 2.63
C ILE A 267 22.54 -18.63 2.09
N ASP A 268 22.58 -17.63 2.98
CA ASP A 268 23.08 -16.32 2.59
C ASP A 268 24.51 -16.48 2.11
N ARG A 269 24.75 -16.11 0.86
CA ARG A 269 26.10 -15.94 0.37
C ARG A 269 26.76 -14.98 1.34
N LYS A 270 27.88 -15.38 1.94
CA LYS A 270 28.76 -14.47 2.67
C LYS A 270 28.98 -13.29 1.74
N ARG A 271 28.27 -12.17 1.95
CA ARG A 271 28.50 -10.95 1.18
C ARG A 271 29.95 -10.65 1.49
N GLY A 272 30.82 -10.81 0.50
CA GLY A 272 32.24 -10.57 0.66
C GLY A 272 32.40 -9.13 1.10
N ARG A 273 32.43 -8.89 2.41
CA ARG A 273 33.11 -7.71 2.95
C ARG A 273 34.52 -7.86 2.40
N LEU A 274 35.01 -6.86 1.67
CA LEU A 274 36.43 -6.85 1.28
C LEU A 274 37.22 -7.14 2.55
N THR A 275 38.04 -8.18 2.52
CA THR A 275 38.97 -8.44 3.61
C THR A 275 39.84 -7.19 3.80
N PRO A 276 40.37 -6.93 5.00
CA PRO A 276 41.26 -5.78 5.24
C PRO A 276 42.40 -5.69 4.21
N GLU A 277 42.97 -6.84 3.83
CA GLU A 277 44.00 -6.95 2.79
C GLU A 277 43.52 -6.45 1.42
N TRP A 278 42.32 -6.84 1.00
CA TRP A 278 41.75 -6.40 -0.27
C TRP A 278 41.41 -4.90 -0.26
N ARG A 279 41.00 -4.34 0.88
CA ARG A 279 40.79 -2.90 1.02
C ARG A 279 42.10 -2.15 0.80
N ARG A 280 43.18 -2.60 1.45
CA ARG A 280 44.51 -2.01 1.32
C ARG A 280 45.00 -2.05 -0.13
N LYS A 281 44.92 -3.22 -0.78
CA LYS A 281 45.31 -3.40 -2.19
C LYS A 281 44.49 -2.53 -3.15
N THR A 282 43.22 -2.27 -2.85
CA THR A 282 42.36 -1.40 -3.66
C THR A 282 42.75 0.07 -3.51
N MET A 283 43.12 0.51 -2.30
CA MET A 283 43.63 1.87 -2.05
C MET A 283 45.01 2.09 -2.70
N GLU A 284 45.94 1.15 -2.54
CA GLU A 284 47.25 1.22 -3.19
C GLU A 284 47.13 1.33 -4.72
N LEU A 285 46.18 0.60 -5.31
CA LEU A 285 45.88 0.69 -6.74
C LEU A 285 45.29 2.06 -7.10
N TYR A 286 44.43 2.62 -6.27
CA TYR A 286 43.84 3.94 -6.47
C TYR A 286 44.91 5.05 -6.40
N GLU A 287 45.77 5.02 -5.39
CA GLU A 287 46.88 5.96 -5.22
C GLU A 287 47.85 5.90 -6.41
N LYS A 288 48.22 4.69 -6.85
CA LYS A 288 49.07 4.50 -8.06
C LYS A 288 48.40 4.98 -9.35
N MET A 289 47.07 5.03 -9.40
CA MET A 289 46.28 5.46 -10.55
C MET A 289 45.73 6.89 -10.41
N SER A 290 46.03 7.58 -9.32
CA SER A 290 45.57 8.94 -8.99
C SER A 290 45.90 10.03 -10.04
N PRO A 291 46.92 9.90 -10.93
CA PRO A 291 47.09 10.86 -12.02
C PRO A 291 45.97 10.84 -13.06
N ILE A 292 45.08 9.83 -13.04
CA ILE A 292 43.96 9.72 -13.97
C ILE A 292 42.88 10.74 -13.59
N LYS A 293 42.79 11.82 -14.38
CA LYS A 293 41.91 13.00 -14.19
C LYS A 293 40.40 12.72 -13.99
N SER A 294 39.92 11.47 -14.09
CA SER A 294 38.54 11.14 -13.74
C SER A 294 38.36 9.76 -13.10
N ARG A 295 37.55 9.74 -12.03
CA ARG A 295 37.07 8.54 -11.33
C ARG A 295 36.44 7.51 -12.29
N HIS A 296 35.85 7.96 -13.41
CA HIS A 296 35.28 7.08 -14.44
C HIS A 296 36.35 6.27 -15.21
N ALA A 297 37.50 6.87 -15.51
CA ALA A 297 38.60 6.18 -16.18
C ALA A 297 39.26 5.15 -15.26
N PHE A 298 39.39 5.43 -13.96
CA PHE A 298 39.79 4.45 -12.94
C PHE A 298 38.85 3.23 -12.92
N PHE A 299 37.53 3.45 -12.89
CA PHE A 299 36.55 2.37 -12.93
C PHE A 299 36.58 1.55 -14.23
N LYS A 300 36.84 2.19 -15.38
CA LYS A 300 36.99 1.52 -16.67
C LYS A 300 38.23 0.61 -16.68
N GLN A 301 39.32 1.01 -16.04
CA GLN A 301 40.53 0.18 -15.90
C GLN A 301 40.34 -0.98 -14.92
N LEU A 302 39.69 -0.76 -13.77
CA LEU A 302 39.35 -1.86 -12.85
C LEU A 302 38.49 -2.92 -13.52
N LYS A 303 37.50 -2.51 -14.33
CA LYS A 303 36.66 -3.44 -15.09
C LYS A 303 37.48 -4.25 -16.12
N LYS A 304 38.45 -3.60 -16.80
CA LYS A 304 39.40 -4.29 -17.71
C LYS A 304 40.26 -5.33 -16.99
N ARG A 305 40.67 -5.05 -15.75
CA ARG A 305 41.47 -5.98 -14.91
C ARG A 305 40.64 -7.08 -14.22
N LYS A 306 39.37 -7.27 -14.63
CA LYS A 306 38.43 -8.25 -14.06
C LYS A 306 38.29 -8.14 -12.53
N PHE A 307 38.27 -6.92 -12.00
CA PHE A 307 38.08 -6.73 -10.55
C PHE A 307 36.71 -7.27 -10.12
N PRO A 308 36.62 -8.07 -9.04
CA PRO A 308 35.42 -8.87 -8.72
C PRO A 308 34.25 -8.06 -8.11
N TYR A 309 34.43 -6.76 -7.89
CA TYR A 309 33.45 -5.92 -7.21
C TYR A 309 32.75 -4.94 -8.16
N GLY A 310 31.43 -4.84 -8.00
CA GLY A 310 30.61 -3.90 -8.76
C GLY A 310 30.87 -2.45 -8.37
N TYR A 311 30.58 -1.54 -9.31
CA TYR A 311 30.75 -0.09 -9.20
C TYR A 311 30.23 0.48 -7.86
N THR A 312 29.07 0.04 -7.39
CA THR A 312 28.43 0.50 -6.14
C THR A 312 29.23 0.16 -4.88
N THR A 313 29.88 -1.00 -4.83
CA THR A 313 30.68 -1.42 -3.66
C THR A 313 31.95 -0.57 -3.54
N LEU A 314 32.62 -0.30 -4.65
CA LEU A 314 33.80 0.58 -4.66
C LEU A 314 33.43 2.04 -4.42
N ASN A 315 32.31 2.52 -4.96
CA ASN A 315 31.92 3.92 -4.78
C ASN A 315 31.60 4.23 -3.32
N LYS A 316 30.99 3.27 -2.62
CA LYS A 316 30.76 3.36 -1.18
C LYS A 316 32.08 3.42 -0.40
N PHE A 317 33.07 2.62 -0.80
CA PHE A 317 34.39 2.57 -0.18
C PHE A 317 35.16 3.89 -0.32
N LEU A 318 35.22 4.46 -1.52
CA LEU A 318 35.86 5.76 -1.74
C LEU A 318 35.20 6.89 -0.93
N ASN A 319 33.88 6.81 -0.72
CA ASN A 319 33.18 7.79 0.10
C ASN A 319 33.42 7.58 1.61
N GLU A 320 33.62 6.33 2.07
CA GLU A 320 33.98 6.00 3.45
C GLU A 320 35.42 6.42 3.80
N ALA A 321 36.32 6.47 2.81
CA ALA A 321 37.71 6.92 2.95
C ALA A 321 37.88 8.45 3.05
N GLY A 322 36.79 9.22 3.20
CA GLY A 322 36.85 10.68 3.35
C GLY A 322 36.97 11.47 2.04
N GLU A 323 37.12 10.81 0.89
CA GLU A 323 37.11 11.47 -0.42
C GLU A 323 35.67 11.82 -0.83
N ARG A 324 35.14 12.91 -0.26
CA ARG A 324 33.92 13.54 -0.76
C ARG A 324 34.14 13.96 -2.20
N SER A 325 33.23 13.55 -3.08
CA SER A 325 33.25 13.98 -4.49
C SER A 325 33.25 15.52 -4.56
N PRO A 326 34.27 16.18 -5.15
CA PRO A 326 34.34 17.65 -5.24
C PRO A 326 33.18 18.28 -6.02
N LYS A 327 32.40 17.47 -6.74
CA LYS A 327 31.28 17.93 -7.59
C LYS A 327 30.04 18.46 -6.87
N LYS A 328 29.84 18.26 -5.56
CA LYS A 328 28.56 18.61 -4.91
C LYS A 328 28.52 19.98 -4.23
N GLU A 329 29.59 20.37 -3.54
CA GLU A 329 29.66 21.65 -2.81
C GLU A 329 30.18 22.79 -3.71
N VAL A 330 31.22 22.54 -4.50
CA VAL A 330 31.82 23.53 -5.43
C VAL A 330 30.85 23.92 -6.56
N MET A 331 29.96 23.01 -6.99
CA MET A 331 28.95 23.36 -7.99
C MET A 331 27.85 24.23 -7.41
N THR A 332 27.40 24.01 -6.17
CA THR A 332 26.31 24.80 -5.59
C THR A 332 26.68 26.25 -5.32
N GLU A 333 27.93 26.51 -4.98
CA GLU A 333 28.42 27.86 -4.68
C GLU A 333 28.67 28.66 -5.96
N LYS A 334 29.38 28.08 -6.94
CA LYS A 334 29.53 28.69 -8.27
C LYS A 334 28.20 28.86 -9.01
N TRP A 335 27.23 27.97 -8.78
CA TRP A 335 25.87 28.12 -9.32
C TRP A 335 25.13 29.29 -8.70
N ARG A 336 25.25 29.47 -7.38
CA ARG A 336 24.60 30.58 -6.69
C ARG A 336 25.15 31.90 -7.20
N ASP A 337 26.48 32.02 -7.29
CA ASP A 337 27.13 33.23 -7.82
C ASP A 337 26.79 33.54 -9.27
N LEU A 338 26.69 32.51 -10.13
CA LEU A 338 26.28 32.67 -11.52
C LEU A 338 24.83 33.15 -11.60
N VAL A 339 23.93 32.49 -10.88
CA VAL A 339 22.52 32.86 -10.91
C VAL A 339 22.29 34.25 -10.31
N ASP A 340 22.96 34.61 -9.21
CA ASP A 340 22.86 35.93 -8.60
C ASP A 340 23.40 37.03 -9.54
N ARG A 341 24.51 36.77 -10.24
CA ARG A 341 25.07 37.70 -11.24
C ARG A 341 24.15 37.89 -12.44
N GLU A 342 23.51 36.82 -12.90
CA GLU A 342 22.55 36.89 -14.01
C GLU A 342 21.22 37.51 -13.58
N PHE A 343 20.77 37.27 -12.34
CA PHE A 343 19.58 37.93 -11.77
C PHE A 343 19.75 39.45 -11.70
N ALA A 344 20.95 39.94 -11.42
CA ALA A 344 21.24 41.37 -11.38
C ALA A 344 21.09 42.06 -12.75
N LYS A 345 21.07 41.32 -13.87
CA LYS A 345 20.87 41.87 -15.22
C LYS A 345 19.39 42.11 -15.55
N PHE A 346 18.46 41.57 -14.78
CA PHE A 346 17.03 41.79 -15.01
C PHE A 346 16.54 42.99 -14.20
N GLU A 347 15.93 43.97 -14.87
CA GLU A 347 15.32 45.16 -14.22
C GLU A 347 14.16 44.78 -13.27
N ARG A 348 13.60 43.58 -13.43
CA ARG A 348 12.58 42.99 -12.56
C ARG A 348 12.89 41.51 -12.32
N PRO A 349 12.51 40.92 -11.18
CA PRO A 349 12.73 39.50 -10.92
C PRO A 349 12.09 38.65 -12.03
N PRO A 350 12.88 37.87 -12.82
CA PRO A 350 12.35 37.12 -13.93
C PRO A 350 11.38 36.05 -13.45
N GLN A 351 10.33 35.79 -14.21
CA GLN A 351 9.45 34.66 -13.90
C GLN A 351 10.20 33.35 -14.07
N LYS A 352 9.84 32.32 -13.29
CA LYS A 352 10.51 31.00 -13.33
C LYS A 352 10.67 30.43 -14.74
N ARG A 353 9.69 30.68 -15.61
CA ARG A 353 9.69 30.25 -17.01
C ARG A 353 10.71 31.01 -17.87
N GLU A 354 10.82 32.33 -17.68
CA GLU A 354 11.76 33.20 -18.38
C GLU A 354 13.21 32.83 -18.01
N LEU A 355 13.47 32.61 -16.72
CA LEU A 355 14.78 32.18 -16.24
C LEU A 355 15.18 30.80 -16.77
N LEU A 356 14.25 29.84 -16.82
CA LEU A 356 14.54 28.50 -17.35
C LEU A 356 14.85 28.53 -18.84
N SER A 357 14.12 29.35 -19.62
CA SER A 357 14.39 29.55 -21.04
C SER A 357 15.75 30.22 -21.25
N TYR A 358 16.04 31.30 -20.53
CA TYR A 358 17.33 32.00 -20.59
C TYR A 358 18.51 31.07 -20.26
N LEU A 359 18.42 30.30 -19.17
CA LEU A 359 19.47 29.36 -18.79
C LEU A 359 19.67 28.26 -19.85
N GLN A 360 18.60 27.78 -20.49
CA GLN A 360 18.70 26.74 -21.51
C GLN A 360 19.28 27.26 -22.83
N GLU A 361 18.93 28.48 -23.22
CA GLU A 361 19.38 29.11 -24.46
C GLU A 361 20.83 29.59 -24.35
N GLU A 362 21.21 30.22 -23.24
CA GLU A 362 22.49 30.93 -23.13
C GLU A 362 23.67 30.04 -22.71
N PHE A 363 23.40 28.89 -22.09
CA PHE A 363 24.45 28.05 -21.48
C PHE A 363 24.47 26.59 -21.96
N GLU A 364 23.72 26.25 -23.03
CA GLU A 364 23.62 24.90 -23.61
C GLU A 364 23.59 23.77 -22.56
N PHE A 365 22.76 23.91 -21.53
CA PHE A 365 22.81 22.97 -20.41
C PHE A 365 22.38 21.56 -20.85
N PRO A 366 23.14 20.50 -20.49
CA PRO A 366 22.82 19.12 -20.83
C PRO A 366 21.69 18.52 -19.97
N TYR A 367 20.94 19.35 -19.24
CA TYR A 367 19.91 18.92 -18.30
C TYR A 367 18.51 19.25 -18.83
N ASP A 368 17.60 18.29 -18.67
CA ASP A 368 16.20 18.55 -18.98
C ASP A 368 15.60 19.62 -18.04
N ARG A 369 14.54 20.25 -18.51
CA ARG A 369 13.85 21.34 -17.80
C ARG A 369 13.43 20.95 -16.37
N LYS A 370 13.00 19.70 -16.16
CA LYS A 370 12.58 19.19 -14.84
C LYS A 370 13.75 19.11 -13.86
N THR A 371 14.94 18.81 -14.35
CA THR A 371 16.16 18.73 -13.55
C THR A 371 16.60 20.13 -13.15
N LEU A 372 16.60 21.09 -14.08
CA LEU A 372 16.87 22.51 -13.80
C LEU A 372 15.88 23.10 -12.79
N GLU A 373 14.59 22.80 -12.92
CA GLU A 373 13.56 23.23 -11.96
C GLU A 373 13.85 22.78 -10.52
N LYS A 374 14.28 21.53 -10.34
CA LYS A 374 14.66 21.00 -9.02
C LYS A 374 15.89 21.68 -8.43
N TYR A 375 16.82 22.11 -9.27
CA TYR A 375 18.01 22.83 -8.82
C TYR A 375 17.65 24.24 -8.35
N LEU A 376 16.83 24.96 -9.11
CA LEU A 376 16.32 26.29 -8.71
C LEU A 376 15.50 26.22 -7.41
N ASP A 377 14.64 25.21 -7.27
CA ASP A 377 13.86 24.99 -6.04
C ASP A 377 14.75 24.72 -4.82
N ARG A 378 15.85 23.97 -5.00
CA ARG A 378 16.82 23.68 -3.92
C ARG A 378 17.72 24.86 -3.57
N ALA A 379 18.00 25.73 -4.55
CA ALA A 379 18.80 26.93 -4.35
C ALA A 379 18.01 28.04 -3.65
N GLY A 380 16.69 27.90 -3.47
CA GLY A 380 15.83 28.94 -2.91
C GLY A 380 15.48 30.04 -3.92
N LEU A 381 15.76 29.82 -5.21
CA LEU A 381 15.64 30.81 -6.29
C LEU A 381 14.32 30.68 -7.06
N SER A 382 13.34 29.98 -6.48
CA SER A 382 12.01 29.84 -7.08
C SER A 382 11.16 31.06 -6.74
N PRO A 383 10.67 31.83 -7.72
CA PRO A 383 9.87 33.02 -7.42
C PRO A 383 8.57 32.64 -6.72
N ILE A 384 8.18 33.51 -5.77
CA ILE A 384 6.99 33.38 -4.92
C ILE A 384 5.77 33.13 -5.82
N ARG A 385 5.06 32.02 -5.59
CA ARG A 385 3.78 31.74 -6.25
C ARG A 385 2.80 32.87 -5.91
N ARG A 386 2.49 33.75 -6.88
CA ARG A 386 1.35 34.67 -6.78
C ARG A 386 0.07 33.84 -6.70
N GLY A 387 -0.37 33.56 -5.48
CA GLY A 387 -1.55 32.73 -5.20
C GLY A 387 -1.85 32.46 -3.73
N SER A 388 -1.07 33.00 -2.79
CA SER A 388 -1.33 32.85 -1.34
C SER A 388 -1.35 34.19 -0.60
N ILE A 389 -2.05 35.17 -1.16
CA ILE A 389 -2.59 36.29 -0.38
C ILE A 389 -4.11 36.11 -0.41
N ARG A 390 -4.63 35.20 0.43
CA ARG A 390 -6.02 35.28 0.88
C ARG A 390 -5.98 36.08 2.17
N GLY A 391 -6.52 37.30 2.09
CA GLY A 391 -6.49 38.27 3.17
C GLY A 391 -7.16 37.75 4.44
N ASN A 392 -6.49 38.01 5.56
CA ASN A 392 -7.18 38.37 6.79
C ASN A 392 -7.96 39.65 6.49
N ARG A 393 -9.28 39.56 6.43
CA ARG A 393 -10.16 40.72 6.57
C ARG A 393 -10.38 40.92 8.06
N ASP A 394 -9.97 42.09 8.51
CA ASP A 394 -10.05 42.57 9.88
C ASP A 394 -11.48 42.57 10.40
N LYS A 395 -11.62 42.17 11.68
CA LYS A 395 -12.74 42.57 12.53
C LYS A 395 -12.52 44.04 12.89
N ALA A 396 -13.12 44.94 12.13
CA ALA A 396 -13.34 46.31 12.58
C ALA A 396 -14.67 46.35 13.33
N THR A 397 -14.58 46.64 14.63
CA THR A 397 -15.68 46.95 15.53
C THR A 397 -16.29 48.28 15.10
N GLU A 398 -17.54 48.27 14.62
CA GLU A 398 -18.32 49.50 14.43
C GLU A 398 -18.76 50.03 15.80
N VAL A 399 -18.20 51.18 16.17
CA VAL A 399 -18.76 52.10 17.15
C VAL A 399 -19.90 52.86 16.46
N ARG A 400 -21.13 52.74 16.97
CA ARG A 400 -22.25 53.60 16.56
C ARG A 400 -22.07 55.00 17.14
N PRO A 401 -22.25 56.08 16.38
CA PRO A 401 -22.52 57.40 16.95
C PRO A 401 -24.01 57.53 17.26
N GLU A 402 -24.29 58.27 18.33
CA GLU A 402 -25.60 58.66 18.83
C GLU A 402 -26.38 59.49 17.79
N CYS A 403 -27.62 59.09 17.53
CA CYS A 403 -28.84 59.91 17.37
C CYS A 403 -30.05 58.98 17.47
#